data_AF-A0A8B7NSA3-F1
#
_entry.id   AF-A0A8B7NSA3-F1
#
_cell.length_a   1.000
_cell.length_b   1.000
_cell.length_c   1.000
_cell.angle_alpha   90.00
_cell.angle_beta   90.00
_cell.angle_gamma   90.00
#
_symmetry.space_group_name_H-M   'P 1'
#
loop_
_entity.id
_entity.type
_entity.pdbx_description
1 polymer ?
#
loop_
_entity_poly.entity_id
_entity_poly.type
_entity_poly.pdbx_seq_one_letter_code
_entity_poly.pdbx_strand_id
1 'polypeptide(L)'
;MLPQEQPRLINIKLSPAELAAADSSWSGLTSLYRGQLELHLEESSVASRAPCEDLLECLNGSRCLLTELVGSISSAASVSAVASVSTAATTELSISLSAPLNLNALQGKYKSLVAKIRPLEDSWASVLLSTRSSPCPEKQDDGFETREPDAAEGRLPAYPPPQLWVLDAKPGSRENDLPDFFWTASAVQQVIAQLQSRDTGDFEAQWPELRRAMEEAGASARHWWEVLLSRPHEPALAEFAARITRKEDEQFVIQSRRDLEAVALMLPYAQDTLVKVKASLEALRSPAWKQVLKHHTGRIHLKILDKRPDFTPCDDVLQPLICSSSKIKSFQGHIRTEAGIAALASAAAASASIHIRVEAPLNLSALHGKYAELRVCTPVLHTAVAAAPLPALPLPVLQVLSPGAGTWEDVAKTVLVYSPRCKKFLGIELLQSALSEEEERLLLMLLHERNIRTNDAGATRTEPHGAHKRRLRLCEDPPATFSP
;
A
#
# COMPACT_ATOMS: atom_id res chain seq x y z
N MET A 1 -3.47 -19.64 -30.83
CA MET A 1 -3.89 -21.02 -30.52
C MET A 1 -4.23 -21.11 -29.04
N LEU A 2 -5.50 -21.21 -28.66
CA LEU A 2 -5.88 -21.61 -27.30
C LEU A 2 -6.11 -23.14 -27.31
N PRO A 3 -5.38 -23.94 -26.52
CA PRO A 3 -5.56 -25.39 -26.45
C PRO A 3 -6.92 -25.77 -25.82
N GLN A 4 -7.29 -27.05 -25.90
CA GLN A 4 -8.55 -27.60 -25.35
C GLN A 4 -8.75 -27.32 -23.85
N GLU A 5 -7.68 -26.96 -23.12
CA GLU A 5 -7.74 -26.41 -21.76
C GLU A 5 -7.33 -24.93 -21.77
N GLN A 6 -8.31 -24.03 -21.53
CA GLN A 6 -8.02 -22.60 -21.37
C GLN A 6 -7.48 -22.31 -19.96
N PRO A 7 -6.48 -21.43 -19.82
CA PRO A 7 -6.03 -20.97 -18.50
C PRO A 7 -7.19 -20.31 -17.74
N ARG A 8 -7.19 -20.41 -16.41
CA ARG A 8 -8.24 -19.80 -15.57
C ARG A 8 -8.10 -18.28 -15.46
N LEU A 9 -6.87 -17.78 -15.54
CA LEU A 9 -6.51 -16.37 -15.43
C LEU A 9 -5.43 -16.05 -16.45
N ILE A 10 -5.58 -14.93 -17.16
CA ILE A 10 -4.56 -14.34 -18.03
C ILE A 10 -4.24 -12.95 -17.47
N ASN A 11 -2.97 -12.70 -17.19
CA ASN A 11 -2.48 -11.38 -16.78
C ASN A 11 -1.64 -10.78 -17.92
N ILE A 12 -2.03 -9.59 -18.37
CA ILE A 12 -1.39 -8.88 -19.46
C ILE A 12 -0.81 -7.58 -18.91
N LYS A 13 0.52 -7.45 -19.03
CA LYS A 13 1.29 -6.27 -18.67
C LYS A 13 2.05 -5.83 -19.90
N LEU A 14 1.43 -4.96 -20.69
CA LEU A 14 1.99 -4.46 -21.94
C LEU A 14 1.70 -2.97 -22.04
N SER A 15 2.57 -2.27 -22.75
CA SER A 15 2.29 -0.89 -23.12
C SER A 15 1.13 -0.83 -24.15
N PRO A 16 0.39 0.28 -24.20
CA PRO A 16 -0.59 0.56 -25.25
C PRO A 16 -0.09 0.26 -26.68
N ALA A 17 1.17 0.61 -26.95
CA ALA A 17 1.79 0.45 -28.27
C ALA A 17 2.03 -1.02 -28.64
N GLU A 18 2.49 -1.84 -27.68
CA GLU A 18 2.70 -3.27 -27.89
C GLU A 18 1.38 -4.01 -28.09
N LEU A 19 0.34 -3.60 -27.36
CA LEU A 19 -0.98 -4.20 -27.48
C LEU A 19 -1.66 -3.78 -28.79
N ALA A 20 -1.50 -2.52 -29.22
CA ALA A 20 -1.95 -2.06 -30.53
C ALA A 20 -1.23 -2.77 -31.69
N ALA A 21 0.07 -3.03 -31.56
CA ALA A 21 0.82 -3.79 -32.56
C ALA A 21 0.35 -5.26 -32.68
N ALA A 22 -0.30 -5.80 -31.63
CA ALA A 22 -0.86 -7.14 -31.63
C ALA A 22 -2.25 -7.23 -32.29
N ASP A 23 -2.98 -6.10 -32.42
CA ASP A 23 -4.28 -5.90 -33.08
C ASP A 23 -5.18 -7.17 -33.23
N SER A 24 -5.04 -7.88 -34.36
CA SER A 24 -5.80 -9.12 -34.67
C SER A 24 -5.66 -10.25 -33.63
N SER A 25 -4.54 -10.31 -32.91
CA SER A 25 -4.29 -11.28 -31.84
C SER A 25 -5.03 -10.91 -30.56
N TRP A 26 -5.22 -9.62 -30.30
CA TRP A 26 -5.95 -9.12 -29.13
C TRP A 26 -7.45 -9.37 -29.26
N SER A 27 -8.06 -8.97 -30.38
CA SER A 27 -9.46 -9.25 -30.68
C SER A 27 -9.76 -10.76 -30.78
N GLY A 28 -8.81 -11.54 -31.31
CA GLY A 28 -8.87 -13.00 -31.28
C GLY A 28 -8.84 -13.58 -29.85
N LEU A 29 -8.05 -12.98 -28.95
CA LEU A 29 -7.99 -13.40 -27.55
C LEU A 29 -9.29 -13.08 -26.81
N THR A 30 -9.80 -11.84 -26.91
CA THR A 30 -11.02 -11.42 -26.21
C THR A 30 -12.26 -12.19 -26.69
N SER A 31 -12.34 -12.54 -27.98
CA SER A 31 -13.46 -13.31 -28.53
C SER A 31 -13.45 -14.80 -28.13
N LEU A 32 -12.27 -15.42 -27.99
CA LEU A 32 -12.15 -16.86 -27.73
C LEU A 32 -12.02 -17.22 -26.25
N TYR A 33 -11.47 -16.32 -25.44
CA TYR A 33 -11.17 -16.57 -24.04
C TYR A 33 -12.41 -16.44 -23.13
N ARG A 34 -12.60 -17.39 -22.21
CA ARG A 34 -13.76 -17.43 -21.28
C ARG A 34 -13.37 -17.40 -19.80
N GLY A 35 -12.10 -17.11 -19.49
CA GLY A 35 -11.60 -17.06 -18.12
C GLY A 35 -11.48 -15.65 -17.56
N GLN A 36 -10.71 -15.50 -16.48
CA GLN A 36 -10.44 -14.22 -15.83
C GLN A 36 -9.32 -13.46 -16.53
N LEU A 37 -9.41 -12.13 -16.54
CA LEU A 37 -8.47 -11.24 -17.23
C LEU A 37 -8.01 -10.12 -16.30
N GLU A 38 -6.70 -9.92 -16.21
CA GLU A 38 -6.07 -8.76 -15.55
C GLU A 38 -5.32 -7.94 -16.60
N LEU A 39 -5.64 -6.65 -16.69
CA LEU A 39 -5.08 -5.74 -17.68
C LEU A 39 -4.32 -4.61 -17.01
N HIS A 40 -3.01 -4.57 -17.22
CA HIS A 40 -2.12 -3.53 -16.75
C HIS A 40 -1.51 -2.83 -17.96
N LEU A 41 -2.11 -1.72 -18.36
CA LEU A 41 -1.65 -0.88 -19.45
C LEU A 41 -0.65 0.12 -18.88
N GLU A 42 0.64 -0.15 -19.08
CA GLU A 42 1.69 0.71 -18.54
C GLU A 42 1.62 2.12 -19.16
N GLU A 43 1.51 3.13 -18.30
CA GLU A 43 1.56 4.54 -18.73
C GLU A 43 3.00 4.88 -19.17
N SER A 44 3.26 4.75 -20.48
CA SER A 44 4.45 5.30 -21.13
C SER A 44 4.61 6.79 -20.78
N SER A 45 5.87 7.23 -20.68
CA SER A 45 6.25 8.59 -20.29
C SER A 45 5.59 9.67 -21.17
N VAL A 46 5.58 10.90 -20.64
CA VAL A 46 4.76 12.10 -20.95
C VAL A 46 4.57 12.47 -22.44
N ALA A 47 5.25 11.84 -23.41
CA ALA A 47 5.25 12.25 -24.81
C ALA A 47 4.40 11.41 -25.78
N SER A 48 3.84 10.26 -25.40
CA SER A 48 2.96 9.47 -26.30
C SER A 48 1.88 8.69 -25.56
N ARG A 49 0.92 9.40 -24.98
CA ARG A 49 -0.32 8.80 -24.47
C ARG A 49 -1.36 8.71 -25.59
N ALA A 50 -1.24 7.69 -26.44
CA ALA A 50 -2.38 7.29 -27.26
C ALA A 50 -3.35 6.50 -26.37
N PRO A 51 -4.63 6.91 -26.25
CA PRO A 51 -5.61 6.18 -25.45
C PRO A 51 -5.90 4.82 -26.10
N CYS A 52 -6.02 3.76 -25.28
CA CYS A 52 -6.24 2.36 -25.71
C CYS A 52 -7.69 2.06 -26.09
N GLU A 53 -8.38 2.99 -26.75
CA GLU A 53 -9.83 2.90 -26.95
C GLU A 53 -10.23 1.69 -27.80
N ASP A 54 -9.60 1.52 -28.95
CA ASP A 54 -9.86 0.40 -29.88
C ASP A 54 -9.65 -0.97 -29.20
N LEU A 55 -8.73 -1.02 -28.23
CA LEU A 55 -8.39 -2.23 -27.50
C LEU A 55 -9.40 -2.52 -26.39
N LEU A 56 -9.84 -1.50 -25.64
CA LEU A 56 -10.86 -1.67 -24.61
C LEU A 56 -12.22 -2.00 -25.23
N GLU A 57 -12.53 -1.43 -26.40
CA GLU A 57 -13.76 -1.75 -27.13
C GLU A 57 -13.84 -3.21 -27.57
N CYS A 58 -12.71 -3.88 -27.82
CA CYS A 58 -12.66 -5.32 -28.10
C CYS A 58 -13.14 -6.21 -26.94
N LEU A 59 -13.29 -5.66 -25.73
CA LEU A 59 -13.90 -6.36 -24.60
C LEU A 59 -15.42 -6.41 -24.72
N ASN A 60 -16.02 -5.51 -25.49
CA ASN A 60 -17.46 -5.46 -25.65
C ASN A 60 -17.96 -6.73 -26.36
N GLY A 61 -18.91 -7.43 -25.74
CA GLY A 61 -19.42 -8.71 -26.24
C GLY A 61 -18.49 -9.92 -26.04
N SER A 62 -17.34 -9.74 -25.39
CA SER A 62 -16.48 -10.84 -24.98
C SER A 62 -17.11 -11.65 -23.83
N ARG A 63 -16.62 -12.88 -23.62
CA ARG A 63 -17.06 -13.76 -22.53
C ARG A 63 -16.05 -13.83 -21.38
N CYS A 64 -15.01 -13.00 -21.40
CA CYS A 64 -14.04 -12.95 -20.32
C CYS A 64 -14.59 -12.18 -19.12
N LEU A 65 -14.03 -12.48 -17.95
CA LEU A 65 -14.33 -11.77 -16.71
C LEU A 65 -13.13 -10.90 -16.32
N LEU A 66 -13.29 -9.58 -16.34
CA LEU A 66 -12.25 -8.65 -15.93
C LEU A 66 -12.13 -8.63 -14.40
N THR A 67 -10.97 -8.99 -13.85
CA THR A 67 -10.70 -8.94 -12.41
C THR A 67 -9.91 -7.71 -12.02
N GLU A 68 -9.04 -7.20 -12.88
CA GLU A 68 -8.28 -5.98 -12.63
C GLU A 68 -8.07 -5.17 -13.91
N LEU A 69 -8.23 -3.85 -13.82
CA LEU A 69 -7.83 -2.91 -14.87
C LEU A 69 -7.04 -1.74 -14.28
N VAL A 70 -5.83 -1.55 -14.80
CA VAL A 70 -5.01 -0.37 -14.58
C VAL A 70 -4.70 0.24 -15.95
N GLY A 71 -5.20 1.45 -16.23
CA GLY A 71 -4.99 2.09 -17.54
C GLY A 71 -5.77 3.40 -17.70
N SER A 72 -5.74 3.96 -18.91
CA SER A 72 -6.47 5.19 -19.26
C SER A 72 -7.73 4.92 -20.07
N ILE A 73 -8.79 5.70 -19.82
CA ILE A 73 -10.06 5.67 -20.58
C ILE A 73 -10.39 7.09 -21.03
N SER A 74 -10.70 7.25 -22.32
CA SER A 74 -11.06 8.54 -22.91
C SER A 74 -12.41 8.58 -23.62
N SER A 75 -13.13 7.45 -23.77
CA SER A 75 -14.49 7.43 -24.37
C SER A 75 -15.54 6.68 -23.54
N ALA A 76 -16.80 7.03 -23.77
CA ALA A 76 -17.95 6.32 -23.18
C ALA A 76 -18.11 4.87 -23.71
N ALA A 77 -17.63 4.60 -24.93
CA ALA A 77 -17.64 3.28 -25.53
C ALA A 77 -16.72 2.33 -24.74
N SER A 78 -15.50 2.77 -24.41
CA SER A 78 -14.58 2.02 -23.54
C SER A 78 -15.13 1.79 -22.14
N VAL A 79 -15.79 2.79 -21.53
CA VAL A 79 -16.46 2.61 -20.22
C VAL A 79 -17.51 1.50 -20.31
N SER A 80 -18.32 1.49 -21.37
CA SER A 80 -19.35 0.50 -21.60
C SER A 80 -18.77 -0.89 -21.87
N ALA A 81 -17.68 -0.97 -22.62
CA ALA A 81 -16.97 -2.21 -22.90
C ALA A 81 -16.39 -2.82 -21.62
N VAL A 82 -15.73 -2.01 -20.78
CA VAL A 82 -15.23 -2.42 -19.46
C VAL A 82 -16.38 -2.88 -18.56
N ALA A 83 -17.49 -2.13 -18.53
CA ALA A 83 -18.68 -2.51 -17.76
C ALA A 83 -19.26 -3.87 -18.16
N SER A 84 -19.19 -4.22 -19.46
CA SER A 84 -19.74 -5.48 -19.98
C SER A 84 -19.03 -6.73 -19.46
N VAL A 85 -17.75 -6.61 -19.12
CA VAL A 85 -16.89 -7.72 -18.64
C VAL A 85 -16.61 -7.64 -17.13
N SER A 86 -17.13 -6.62 -16.44
CA SER A 86 -16.86 -6.37 -15.02
C SER A 86 -17.99 -6.90 -14.11
N THR A 87 -17.65 -7.30 -12.89
CA THR A 87 -18.60 -7.71 -11.86
C THR A 87 -18.26 -7.15 -10.48
N ALA A 88 -19.29 -6.80 -9.70
CA ALA A 88 -19.13 -6.23 -8.36
C ALA A 88 -18.36 -7.13 -7.38
N ALA A 89 -18.32 -8.44 -7.60
CA ALA A 89 -17.69 -9.36 -6.67
C ALA A 89 -16.16 -9.39 -6.79
N THR A 90 -15.62 -9.20 -8.00
CA THR A 90 -14.21 -9.53 -8.29
C THR A 90 -13.43 -8.44 -9.01
N THR A 91 -14.10 -7.41 -9.55
CA THR A 91 -13.43 -6.44 -10.43
C THR A 91 -12.90 -5.24 -9.66
N GLU A 92 -11.59 -4.99 -9.78
CA GLU A 92 -10.90 -3.82 -9.23
C GLU A 92 -10.42 -2.91 -10.37
N LEU A 93 -10.78 -1.63 -10.31
CA LEU A 93 -10.53 -0.66 -11.39
C LEU A 93 -9.68 0.50 -10.87
N SER A 94 -8.58 0.80 -11.56
CA SER A 94 -7.75 1.99 -11.36
C SER A 94 -7.57 2.70 -12.72
N ILE A 95 -8.46 3.63 -13.03
CA ILE A 95 -8.56 4.26 -14.34
C ILE A 95 -8.11 5.73 -14.31
N SER A 96 -7.33 6.13 -15.32
CA SER A 96 -6.98 7.53 -15.59
C SER A 96 -7.94 8.09 -16.64
N LEU A 97 -8.63 9.20 -16.34
CA LEU A 97 -9.61 9.82 -17.24
C LEU A 97 -8.97 11.01 -17.97
N SER A 98 -8.90 10.92 -19.30
CA SER A 98 -8.40 12.00 -20.16
C SER A 98 -9.46 13.02 -20.54
N ALA A 99 -10.73 12.76 -20.21
CA ALA A 99 -11.86 13.65 -20.44
C ALA A 99 -12.94 13.42 -19.37
N PRO A 100 -13.83 14.39 -19.12
CA PRO A 100 -15.01 14.19 -18.28
C PRO A 100 -15.93 13.15 -18.93
N LEU A 101 -15.96 11.95 -18.34
CA LEU A 101 -16.76 10.83 -18.82
C LEU A 101 -17.82 10.45 -17.81
N ASN A 102 -18.97 10.02 -18.30
CA ASN A 102 -20.01 9.40 -17.49
C ASN A 102 -19.65 7.93 -17.22
N LEU A 103 -19.37 7.62 -15.95
CA LEU A 103 -19.00 6.30 -15.47
C LEU A 103 -20.18 5.50 -14.90
N ASN A 104 -21.42 5.97 -15.07
CA ASN A 104 -22.60 5.28 -14.54
C ASN A 104 -22.79 3.86 -15.09
N ALA A 105 -22.27 3.56 -16.28
CA ALA A 105 -22.30 2.19 -16.81
C ALA A 105 -21.56 1.19 -15.90
N LEU A 106 -20.62 1.66 -15.07
CA LEU A 106 -19.90 0.85 -14.09
C LEU A 106 -20.67 0.65 -12.77
N GLN A 107 -21.82 1.30 -12.58
CA GLN A 107 -22.62 1.21 -11.35
C GLN A 107 -22.92 -0.26 -10.99
N GLY A 108 -22.49 -0.69 -9.80
CA GLY A 108 -22.68 -2.07 -9.35
C GLY A 108 -21.90 -3.13 -10.15
N LYS A 109 -20.86 -2.73 -10.91
CA LYS A 109 -20.01 -3.62 -11.72
C LYS A 109 -18.58 -3.74 -11.23
N TYR A 110 -18.23 -3.13 -10.09
CA TYR A 110 -16.90 -3.20 -9.51
C TYR A 110 -16.96 -3.37 -7.99
N LYS A 111 -15.89 -3.94 -7.44
CA LYS A 111 -15.61 -4.05 -6.01
C LYS A 111 -14.92 -2.79 -5.49
N SER A 112 -13.98 -2.24 -6.27
CA SER A 112 -13.23 -1.02 -5.96
C SER A 112 -12.98 -0.23 -7.25
N LEU A 113 -13.17 1.08 -7.20
CA LEU A 113 -12.91 2.00 -8.32
C LEU A 113 -12.07 3.17 -7.83
N VAL A 114 -10.91 3.36 -8.45
CA VAL A 114 -10.05 4.53 -8.31
C VAL A 114 -10.05 5.28 -9.65
N ALA A 115 -10.59 6.49 -9.66
CA ALA A 115 -10.56 7.38 -10.82
C ALA A 115 -9.47 8.43 -10.62
N LYS A 116 -8.56 8.56 -11.58
CA LYS A 116 -7.49 9.57 -11.58
C LYS A 116 -7.81 10.61 -12.65
N ILE A 117 -7.88 11.88 -12.30
CA ILE A 117 -8.12 12.98 -13.25
C ILE A 117 -6.92 13.92 -13.29
N ARG A 118 -6.68 14.54 -14.46
CA ARG A 118 -5.67 15.60 -14.65
C ARG A 118 -6.36 16.86 -15.20
N PRO A 119 -6.65 17.85 -14.35
CA PRO A 119 -7.42 19.04 -14.75
C PRO A 119 -6.71 19.97 -15.75
N LEU A 120 -5.41 19.78 -15.99
CA LEU A 120 -4.58 20.62 -16.86
C LEU A 120 -4.60 20.20 -18.35
N GLU A 121 -5.34 19.14 -18.72
CA GLU A 121 -5.51 18.75 -20.12
C GLU A 121 -6.65 19.59 -20.76
N ASP A 122 -6.44 20.08 -21.99
CA ASP A 122 -7.36 21.00 -22.71
C ASP A 122 -8.80 20.46 -22.82
N SER A 123 -8.96 19.14 -22.77
CA SER A 123 -10.24 18.40 -22.78
C SER A 123 -11.10 18.65 -21.54
N TRP A 124 -10.52 19.00 -20.39
CA TRP A 124 -11.25 19.35 -19.17
C TRP A 124 -11.62 20.84 -19.11
N ALA A 125 -10.91 21.70 -19.84
CA ALA A 125 -11.15 23.14 -19.84
C ALA A 125 -12.42 23.56 -20.61
N SER A 126 -12.85 22.79 -21.62
CA SER A 126 -14.03 23.08 -22.46
C SER A 126 -15.37 22.85 -21.73
N VAL A 127 -15.43 21.93 -20.78
CA VAL A 127 -16.62 21.70 -19.94
C VAL A 127 -16.82 22.84 -18.94
N LEU A 128 -15.74 23.44 -18.44
CA LEU A 128 -15.78 24.62 -17.55
C LEU A 128 -16.22 25.91 -18.26
N LEU A 129 -16.11 25.97 -19.59
CA LEU A 129 -16.52 27.13 -20.39
C LEU A 129 -17.99 27.04 -20.85
N SER A 130 -18.52 25.84 -21.03
CA SER A 130 -19.91 25.65 -21.50
C SER A 130 -20.97 26.02 -20.45
N THR A 131 -20.65 25.93 -19.16
CA THR A 131 -21.51 26.41 -18.06
C THR A 131 -21.60 27.94 -17.98
N ARG A 132 -20.79 28.70 -18.75
CA ARG A 132 -20.77 30.18 -18.72
C ARG A 132 -21.67 30.87 -19.75
N SER A 133 -22.41 30.16 -20.60
CA SER A 133 -23.20 30.82 -21.64
C SER A 133 -24.57 30.19 -21.90
N SER A 134 -25.56 30.57 -21.08
CA SER A 134 -26.93 30.80 -21.55
C SER A 134 -27.69 31.70 -20.57
N PRO A 135 -27.95 32.98 -20.89
CA PRO A 135 -28.94 33.77 -20.18
C PRO A 135 -30.33 33.26 -20.60
N CYS A 136 -31.00 32.53 -19.71
CA CYS A 136 -32.41 32.16 -19.93
C CYS A 136 -33.27 33.43 -19.96
N PRO A 137 -34.05 33.70 -21.02
CA PRO A 137 -35.10 34.69 -20.94
C PRO A 137 -36.24 34.13 -20.08
N GLU A 138 -36.73 34.95 -19.14
CA GLU A 138 -37.98 34.70 -18.43
C GLU A 138 -39.10 34.44 -19.43
N LYS A 139 -39.61 33.20 -19.47
CA LYS A 139 -40.96 32.91 -19.98
C LYS A 139 -41.63 31.84 -19.13
N GLN A 140 -42.72 32.30 -18.50
CA GLN A 140 -43.99 31.66 -18.19
C GLN A 140 -44.09 30.12 -18.29
N ASP A 141 -44.42 29.58 -17.12
CA ASP A 141 -45.28 28.43 -16.82
C ASP A 141 -46.06 27.84 -18.02
N ASP A 142 -45.67 26.63 -18.42
CA ASP A 142 -46.57 25.57 -18.90
C ASP A 142 -45.80 24.25 -18.99
N GLY A 143 -46.26 23.23 -18.25
CA GLY A 143 -46.02 21.81 -18.56
C GLY A 143 -44.75 21.16 -18.01
N PHE A 144 -44.93 20.21 -17.08
CA PHE A 144 -43.91 19.23 -16.68
C PHE A 144 -43.55 18.33 -17.89
N GLU A 145 -42.46 18.66 -18.59
CA GLU A 145 -41.66 17.68 -19.32
C GLU A 145 -40.32 17.52 -18.58
N THR A 146 -40.05 16.30 -18.13
CA THR A 146 -38.76 15.90 -17.56
C THR A 146 -37.75 15.86 -18.69
N ARG A 147 -37.04 16.97 -18.88
CA ARG A 147 -35.87 17.03 -19.78
C ARG A 147 -34.80 16.11 -19.20
N GLU A 148 -34.48 15.02 -19.88
CA GLU A 148 -33.24 14.27 -19.60
C GLU A 148 -32.05 15.22 -19.80
N PRO A 149 -31.14 15.35 -18.82
CA PRO A 149 -29.93 16.17 -18.99
C PRO A 149 -28.99 15.52 -20.01
N ASP A 150 -28.37 16.37 -20.85
CA ASP A 150 -27.46 15.98 -21.92
C ASP A 150 -26.32 15.06 -21.45
N ALA A 151 -25.96 14.09 -22.29
CA ALA A 151 -25.00 13.01 -22.03
C ALA A 151 -23.53 13.44 -21.72
N ALA A 152 -23.25 14.75 -21.67
CA ALA A 152 -21.91 15.31 -21.51
C ALA A 152 -21.50 15.64 -20.06
N GLU A 153 -22.39 15.45 -19.07
CA GLU A 153 -22.02 15.63 -17.67
C GLU A 153 -21.20 14.43 -17.14
N GLY A 154 -19.95 14.69 -16.75
CA GLY A 154 -19.12 13.70 -16.07
C GLY A 154 -19.75 13.27 -14.75
N ARG A 155 -20.23 12.02 -14.67
CA ARG A 155 -20.87 11.45 -13.48
C ARG A 155 -20.12 10.22 -13.00
N LEU A 156 -19.88 10.15 -11.69
CA LEU A 156 -19.29 8.99 -11.04
C LEU A 156 -20.41 8.06 -10.51
N PRO A 157 -20.22 6.73 -10.55
CA PRO A 157 -21.16 5.78 -9.97
C PRO A 157 -21.32 6.01 -8.45
N ALA A 158 -22.55 5.94 -7.96
CA ALA A 158 -22.89 6.18 -6.56
C ALA A 158 -22.47 5.03 -5.63
N TYR A 159 -22.46 3.77 -6.12
CA TYR A 159 -22.15 2.60 -5.30
C TYR A 159 -21.43 1.48 -6.06
N PRO A 160 -20.38 0.87 -5.48
CA PRO A 160 -19.66 1.32 -4.27
C PRO A 160 -18.94 2.67 -4.50
N PRO A 161 -18.79 3.56 -3.51
CA PRO A 161 -18.28 4.91 -3.76
C PRO A 161 -16.83 4.88 -4.30
N PRO A 162 -16.55 5.55 -5.44
CA PRO A 162 -15.22 5.57 -6.03
C PRO A 162 -14.26 6.49 -5.25
N GLN A 163 -12.96 6.18 -5.32
CA GLN A 163 -11.89 7.05 -4.86
C GLN A 163 -11.45 7.95 -6.02
N LEU A 164 -11.53 9.28 -5.85
CA LEU A 164 -11.09 10.24 -6.85
C LEU A 164 -9.71 10.81 -6.50
N TRP A 165 -8.79 10.80 -7.45
CA TRP A 165 -7.43 11.32 -7.30
C TRP A 165 -7.21 12.42 -8.35
N VAL A 166 -6.91 13.64 -7.90
CA VAL A 166 -6.54 14.74 -8.79
C VAL A 166 -5.02 14.78 -8.89
N LEU A 167 -4.49 14.50 -10.07
CA LEU A 167 -3.06 14.54 -10.36
C LEU A 167 -2.68 15.94 -10.88
N ASP A 168 -1.49 16.41 -10.51
CA ASP A 168 -0.88 17.67 -10.99
C ASP A 168 -1.60 18.98 -10.62
N ALA A 169 -2.39 19.01 -9.54
CA ALA A 169 -3.01 20.22 -9.03
C ALA A 169 -1.96 21.26 -8.60
N LYS A 170 -1.88 22.41 -9.30
CA LYS A 170 -1.02 23.53 -8.89
C LYS A 170 -1.59 24.22 -7.64
N PRO A 171 -0.76 24.55 -6.63
CA PRO A 171 -1.19 25.36 -5.49
C PRO A 171 -1.70 26.73 -5.98
N GLY A 172 -2.96 27.06 -5.67
CA GLY A 172 -3.55 28.39 -5.96
C GLY A 172 -4.53 28.48 -7.14
N SER A 173 -4.92 27.36 -7.74
CA SER A 173 -5.97 27.32 -8.77
C SER A 173 -7.36 27.48 -8.10
N ARG A 174 -8.15 28.51 -8.45
CA ARG A 174 -9.47 28.76 -7.85
C ARG A 174 -10.45 27.63 -8.18
N GLU A 175 -11.04 27.06 -7.13
CA GLU A 175 -11.79 25.80 -7.12
C GLU A 175 -13.33 26.03 -7.08
N ASN A 176 -13.82 27.08 -7.75
CA ASN A 176 -15.20 27.56 -7.55
C ASN A 176 -16.25 27.04 -8.54
N ASP A 177 -15.89 26.26 -9.56
CA ASP A 177 -16.83 25.88 -10.64
C ASP A 177 -16.87 24.34 -10.88
N LEU A 178 -17.15 23.53 -9.84
CA LEU A 178 -17.32 22.07 -9.96
C LEU A 178 -18.53 21.56 -9.11
N PRO A 179 -19.29 20.54 -9.56
CA PRO A 179 -20.58 20.18 -8.93
C PRO A 179 -20.45 19.38 -7.63
N ASP A 180 -21.28 19.76 -6.64
CA ASP A 180 -21.78 19.14 -5.38
C ASP A 180 -20.93 18.20 -4.48
N PHE A 181 -19.81 17.64 -4.93
CA PHE A 181 -18.84 16.95 -4.05
C PHE A 181 -17.82 17.92 -3.42
N PHE A 182 -17.80 19.18 -3.87
CA PHE A 182 -16.88 20.21 -3.41
C PHE A 182 -17.32 20.91 -2.13
N TRP A 183 -18.54 20.69 -1.64
CA TRP A 183 -19.00 21.46 -0.48
C TRP A 183 -18.16 21.17 0.77
N THR A 184 -17.82 19.90 1.03
CA THR A 184 -16.94 19.52 2.14
C THR A 184 -15.52 20.06 1.96
N ALA A 185 -14.89 19.83 0.80
CA ALA A 185 -13.51 20.25 0.55
C ALA A 185 -13.37 21.78 0.56
N SER A 186 -14.32 22.50 -0.06
CA SER A 186 -14.37 23.95 -0.10
C SER A 186 -14.65 24.55 1.29
N ALA A 187 -15.61 24.00 2.03
CA ALA A 187 -15.89 24.46 3.40
C ALA A 187 -14.70 24.20 4.33
N VAL A 188 -14.07 23.02 4.26
CA VAL A 188 -12.86 22.70 5.04
C VAL A 188 -11.71 23.63 4.67
N GLN A 189 -11.47 23.90 3.39
CA GLN A 189 -10.44 24.83 2.95
C GLN A 189 -10.72 26.27 3.38
N GLN A 190 -11.97 26.72 3.35
CA GLN A 190 -12.35 28.04 3.87
C GLN A 190 -12.07 28.14 5.37
N VAL A 191 -12.40 27.10 6.14
CA VAL A 191 -12.08 27.02 7.57
C VAL A 191 -10.57 27.07 7.80
N ILE A 192 -9.78 26.30 7.04
CA ILE A 192 -8.32 26.31 7.12
C ILE A 192 -7.77 27.70 6.77
N ALA A 193 -8.26 28.33 5.70
CA ALA A 193 -7.82 29.66 5.28
C ALA A 193 -8.15 30.73 6.34
N GLN A 194 -9.34 30.69 6.93
CA GLN A 194 -9.73 31.58 8.03
C GLN A 194 -8.82 31.40 9.26
N LEU A 195 -8.45 30.16 9.57
CA LEU A 195 -7.51 29.86 10.66
C LEU A 195 -6.09 30.31 10.37
N GLN A 196 -5.64 30.28 9.11
CA GLN A 196 -4.29 30.70 8.73
C GLN A 196 -4.15 32.22 8.59
N SER A 197 -5.22 32.94 8.25
CA SER A 197 -5.16 34.37 7.93
C SER A 197 -5.30 35.31 9.14
N ARG A 198 -5.65 34.81 10.32
CA ARG A 198 -6.00 35.63 11.49
C ARG A 198 -4.93 35.57 12.58
N ASP A 199 -4.64 36.71 13.21
CA ASP A 199 -3.80 36.73 14.42
C ASP A 199 -4.46 35.95 15.57
N THR A 200 -3.67 35.57 16.56
CA THR A 200 -3.95 34.71 17.74
C THR A 200 -5.11 35.15 18.66
N GLY A 201 -5.99 36.06 18.24
CA GLY A 201 -7.13 36.54 19.00
C GLY A 201 -8.27 35.52 19.11
N ASP A 202 -8.46 35.03 20.34
CA ASP A 202 -9.62 34.29 20.89
C ASP A 202 -10.14 33.13 20.01
N PHE A 203 -9.28 32.13 19.76
CA PHE A 203 -9.69 30.85 19.19
C PHE A 203 -10.88 30.24 19.95
N GLU A 204 -10.89 30.35 21.28
CA GLU A 204 -11.97 29.86 22.15
C GLU A 204 -13.34 30.44 21.81
N ALA A 205 -13.43 31.73 21.44
CA ALA A 205 -14.69 32.36 21.08
C ALA A 205 -15.22 31.84 19.72
N GLN A 206 -14.33 31.49 18.81
CA GLN A 206 -14.65 31.07 17.44
C GLN A 206 -14.80 29.55 17.30
N TRP A 207 -14.25 28.79 18.25
CA TRP A 207 -14.22 27.34 18.22
C TRP A 207 -15.61 26.69 18.01
N PRO A 208 -16.69 27.14 18.67
CA PRO A 208 -18.03 26.55 18.46
C PRO A 208 -18.55 26.72 17.04
N GLU A 209 -18.33 27.87 16.41
CA GLU A 209 -18.79 28.16 15.05
C GLU A 209 -17.99 27.37 14.01
N LEU A 210 -16.66 27.39 14.15
CA LEU A 210 -15.76 26.64 13.28
C LEU A 210 -16.05 25.14 13.36
N ARG A 211 -16.27 24.64 14.57
CA ARG A 211 -16.60 23.25 14.80
C ARG A 211 -17.91 22.88 14.12
N ARG A 212 -18.95 23.69 14.28
CA ARG A 212 -20.25 23.47 13.65
C ARG A 212 -20.14 23.45 12.13
N ALA A 213 -19.43 24.41 11.53
CA ALA A 213 -19.23 24.48 10.08
C ALA A 213 -18.52 23.22 9.54
N MET A 214 -17.47 22.75 10.23
CA MET A 214 -16.78 21.50 9.87
C MET A 214 -17.67 20.26 10.03
N GLU A 215 -18.47 20.18 11.10
CA GLU A 215 -19.40 19.07 11.33
C GLU A 215 -20.53 19.06 10.27
N GLU A 216 -21.11 20.22 9.95
CA GLU A 216 -22.13 20.38 8.90
C GLU A 216 -21.58 20.03 7.52
N ALA A 217 -20.31 20.38 7.26
CA ALA A 217 -19.59 20.00 6.05
C ALA A 217 -19.31 18.49 5.94
N GLY A 218 -19.54 17.69 6.99
CA GLY A 218 -19.21 16.27 6.99
C GLY A 218 -17.70 16.00 7.06
N ALA A 219 -16.96 16.84 7.78
CA ALA A 219 -15.51 16.73 7.87
C ALA A 219 -15.06 15.43 8.59
N SER A 220 -14.42 14.54 7.83
CA SER A 220 -13.70 13.36 8.37
C SER A 220 -12.56 13.71 9.34
N ALA A 221 -12.11 12.71 10.10
CA ALA A 221 -10.92 12.78 10.97
C ALA A 221 -9.70 13.40 10.26
N ARG A 222 -9.48 13.08 8.98
CA ARG A 222 -8.35 13.63 8.21
C ARG A 222 -8.44 15.13 8.00
N HIS A 223 -9.63 15.67 7.77
CA HIS A 223 -9.82 17.11 7.68
C HIS A 223 -9.48 17.80 9.01
N TRP A 224 -9.83 17.18 10.14
CA TRP A 224 -9.46 17.69 11.47
C TRP A 224 -7.96 17.68 11.73
N TRP A 225 -7.21 16.74 11.15
CA TRP A 225 -5.75 16.74 11.26
C TRP A 225 -5.14 17.95 10.54
N GLU A 226 -5.62 18.28 9.34
CA GLU A 226 -5.13 19.45 8.58
C GLU A 226 -5.46 20.77 9.29
N VAL A 227 -6.66 20.85 9.89
CA VAL A 227 -7.07 21.99 10.72
C VAL A 227 -6.17 22.12 11.96
N LEU A 228 -5.89 21.01 12.65
CA LEU A 228 -4.96 20.96 13.79
C LEU A 228 -3.55 21.41 13.41
N LEU A 229 -3.03 20.97 12.25
CA LEU A 229 -1.71 21.39 11.78
C LEU A 229 -1.64 22.89 11.45
N SER A 230 -2.77 23.52 11.13
CA SER A 230 -2.85 24.97 10.91
C SER A 230 -2.86 25.76 12.23
N ARG A 231 -3.25 25.13 13.35
CA ARG A 231 -3.28 25.70 14.71
C ARG A 231 -2.76 24.71 15.76
N PRO A 232 -1.45 24.40 15.75
CA PRO A 232 -0.89 23.30 16.54
C PRO A 232 -0.84 23.55 18.05
N HIS A 233 -1.06 24.80 18.49
CA HIS A 233 -1.00 25.20 19.89
C HIS A 233 -2.35 25.22 20.60
N GLU A 234 -3.44 24.88 19.90
CA GLU A 234 -4.79 24.92 20.46
C GLU A 234 -5.17 23.56 21.07
N PRO A 235 -5.22 23.42 22.41
CA PRO A 235 -5.45 22.13 23.06
C PRO A 235 -6.85 21.58 22.79
N ALA A 236 -7.88 22.45 22.76
CA ALA A 236 -9.25 22.05 22.48
C ALA A 236 -9.41 21.41 21.10
N LEU A 237 -8.67 21.89 20.09
CA LEU A 237 -8.65 21.34 18.76
C LEU A 237 -7.96 19.98 18.71
N ALA A 238 -6.82 19.84 19.39
CA ALA A 238 -6.09 18.58 19.47
C ALA A 238 -6.92 17.48 20.17
N GLU A 239 -7.57 17.82 21.28
CA GLU A 239 -8.47 16.91 22.00
C GLU A 239 -9.65 16.49 21.12
N PHE A 240 -10.27 17.45 20.43
CA PHE A 240 -11.38 17.17 19.54
C PHE A 240 -10.99 16.28 18.36
N ALA A 241 -9.90 16.61 17.66
CA ALA A 241 -9.38 15.81 16.55
C ALA A 241 -9.02 14.39 17.00
N ALA A 242 -8.43 14.23 18.18
CA ALA A 242 -8.15 12.94 18.78
C ALA A 242 -9.43 12.12 19.02
N ARG A 243 -10.48 12.75 19.56
CA ARG A 243 -11.77 12.12 19.82
C ARG A 243 -12.49 11.69 18.53
N ILE A 244 -12.51 12.54 17.50
CA ILE A 244 -13.10 12.20 16.20
C ILE A 244 -12.34 11.03 15.57
N THR A 245 -11.01 11.08 15.55
CA THR A 245 -10.18 9.99 15.01
C THR A 245 -10.46 8.67 15.73
N ARG A 246 -10.60 8.69 17.07
CA ARG A 246 -10.97 7.49 17.83
C ARG A 246 -12.34 6.94 17.46
N LYS A 247 -13.31 7.81 17.22
CA LYS A 247 -14.67 7.42 16.87
C LYS A 247 -14.78 6.85 15.45
N GLU A 248 -14.03 7.42 14.50
CA GLU A 248 -14.10 7.04 13.08
C GLU A 248 -13.15 5.89 12.74
N ASP A 249 -11.89 5.97 13.18
CA ASP A 249 -10.82 5.08 12.71
C ASP A 249 -10.33 4.09 13.78
N GLU A 250 -10.64 4.33 15.07
CA GLU A 250 -10.16 3.59 16.25
C GLU A 250 -8.62 3.53 16.43
N GLN A 251 -7.86 4.06 15.48
CA GLN A 251 -6.40 4.01 15.43
C GLN A 251 -5.82 5.24 14.74
N PHE A 252 -4.58 5.58 15.07
CA PHE A 252 -3.82 6.59 14.34
C PHE A 252 -3.00 5.94 13.22
N VAL A 253 -3.11 6.44 11.98
CA VAL A 253 -2.34 5.95 10.83
C VAL A 253 -1.35 6.99 10.33
N ILE A 254 -0.06 6.71 10.51
CA ILE A 254 1.04 7.59 10.11
C ILE A 254 1.67 7.06 8.82
N GLN A 255 1.51 7.80 7.72
CA GLN A 255 2.10 7.48 6.40
C GLN A 255 3.10 8.54 5.93
N SER A 256 2.95 9.76 6.41
CA SER A 256 3.78 10.91 6.06
C SER A 256 4.35 11.60 7.30
N ARG A 257 5.24 12.57 7.07
CA ARG A 257 5.72 13.45 8.12
C ARG A 257 4.60 14.33 8.70
N ARG A 258 3.67 14.80 7.87
CA ARG A 258 2.52 15.59 8.34
C ARG A 258 1.61 14.79 9.26
N ASP A 259 1.35 13.53 8.91
CA ASP A 259 0.58 12.62 9.78
C ASP A 259 1.26 12.47 11.14
N LEU A 260 2.58 12.32 11.13
CA LEU A 260 3.36 12.16 12.35
C LEU A 260 3.28 13.40 13.25
N GLU A 261 3.35 14.59 12.65
CA GLU A 261 3.19 15.87 13.36
C GLU A 261 1.79 16.01 13.94
N ALA A 262 0.73 15.69 13.19
CA ALA A 262 -0.65 15.74 13.68
C ALA A 262 -0.87 14.74 14.83
N VAL A 263 -0.40 13.50 14.69
CA VAL A 263 -0.54 12.47 15.72
C VAL A 263 0.25 12.83 16.99
N ALA A 264 1.43 13.45 16.86
CA ALA A 264 2.19 13.93 18.02
C ALA A 264 1.38 14.94 18.86
N LEU A 265 0.58 15.79 18.23
CA LEU A 265 -0.28 16.78 18.90
C LEU A 265 -1.52 16.15 19.54
N MET A 266 -2.10 15.12 18.93
CA MET A 266 -3.31 14.44 19.42
C MET A 266 -3.05 13.43 20.55
N LEU A 267 -1.87 12.80 20.56
CA LEU A 267 -1.55 11.72 21.48
C LEU A 267 -1.68 12.03 22.98
N PRO A 268 -1.39 13.24 23.49
CA PRO A 268 -1.64 13.57 24.89
C PRO A 268 -3.07 13.28 25.35
N TYR A 269 -4.06 13.40 24.46
CA TYR A 269 -5.48 13.16 24.71
C TYR A 269 -5.93 11.73 24.35
N ALA A 270 -5.01 10.94 23.81
CA ALA A 270 -5.32 9.66 23.19
C ALA A 270 -4.21 8.60 23.36
N GLN A 271 -3.60 8.55 24.53
CA GLN A 271 -2.31 7.90 24.81
C GLN A 271 -2.29 6.38 24.59
N ASP A 272 -3.42 5.70 24.76
CA ASP A 272 -3.58 4.24 24.65
C ASP A 272 -4.04 3.76 23.26
N THR A 273 -4.33 4.69 22.36
CA THR A 273 -4.82 4.40 21.01
C THR A 273 -3.74 3.68 20.19
N LEU A 274 -4.13 2.69 19.39
CA LEU A 274 -3.20 2.00 18.49
C LEU A 274 -2.58 2.99 17.49
N VAL A 275 -1.25 3.05 17.44
CA VAL A 275 -0.51 3.84 16.43
C VAL A 275 0.06 2.91 15.37
N LYS A 276 -0.39 3.06 14.12
CA LYS A 276 0.05 2.31 12.96
C LYS A 276 0.92 3.18 12.06
N VAL A 277 2.21 2.90 12.08
CA VAL A 277 3.22 3.60 11.31
C VAL A 277 3.53 2.81 10.04
N LYS A 278 3.37 3.47 8.90
CA LYS A 278 3.71 3.02 7.55
C LYS A 278 4.36 4.17 6.79
N ALA A 279 5.47 4.68 7.32
CA ALA A 279 6.12 5.89 6.83
C ALA A 279 7.57 5.61 6.39
N SER A 280 8.14 6.53 5.61
CA SER A 280 9.56 6.49 5.27
C SER A 280 10.42 6.77 6.51
N LEU A 281 11.67 6.33 6.47
CA LEU A 281 12.64 6.59 7.53
C LEU A 281 12.88 8.10 7.74
N GLU A 282 12.88 8.87 6.66
CA GLU A 282 13.05 10.33 6.68
C GLU A 282 11.93 11.03 7.49
N ALA A 283 10.69 10.56 7.38
CA ALA A 283 9.59 11.11 8.17
C ALA A 283 9.78 10.83 9.68
N LEU A 284 10.21 9.61 10.03
CA LEU A 284 10.40 9.18 11.42
C LEU A 284 11.64 9.78 12.09
N ARG A 285 12.59 10.31 11.33
CA ARG A 285 13.74 11.07 11.85
C ARG A 285 13.37 12.47 12.32
N SER A 286 12.14 12.91 12.12
CA SER A 286 11.67 14.19 12.64
C SER A 286 11.55 14.19 14.18
N PRO A 287 11.67 15.36 14.84
CA PRO A 287 11.47 15.49 16.28
C PRO A 287 10.09 15.01 16.77
N ALA A 288 9.08 15.07 15.90
CA ALA A 288 7.72 14.62 16.19
C ALA A 288 7.67 13.13 16.59
N TRP A 289 8.55 12.28 16.04
CA TRP A 289 8.62 10.87 16.45
C TRP A 289 8.97 10.70 17.93
N LYS A 290 9.91 11.50 18.44
CA LYS A 290 10.25 11.49 19.87
C LYS A 290 9.08 11.96 20.73
N GLN A 291 8.29 12.93 20.25
CA GLN A 291 7.09 13.39 20.94
C GLN A 291 6.01 12.29 20.98
N VAL A 292 5.76 11.62 19.86
CA VAL A 292 4.86 10.45 19.81
C VAL A 292 5.24 9.43 20.87
N LEU A 293 6.51 9.02 20.90
CA LEU A 293 7.00 8.01 21.85
C LEU A 293 7.01 8.46 23.30
N LYS A 294 7.09 9.77 23.56
CA LYS A 294 7.01 10.35 24.91
C LYS A 294 5.59 10.27 25.47
N HIS A 295 4.58 10.55 24.65
CA HIS A 295 3.19 10.65 25.11
C HIS A 295 2.40 9.34 24.98
N HIS A 296 2.80 8.46 24.07
CA HIS A 296 2.09 7.22 23.81
C HIS A 296 2.48 6.11 24.80
N THR A 297 1.46 5.49 25.39
CA THR A 297 1.57 4.38 26.34
C THR A 297 0.91 3.09 25.81
N GLY A 298 0.26 3.19 24.64
CA GLY A 298 -0.45 2.10 23.98
C GLY A 298 0.44 1.18 23.13
N ARG A 299 -0.17 0.64 22.06
CA ARG A 299 0.48 -0.31 21.14
C ARG A 299 0.91 0.37 19.84
N ILE A 300 2.07 -0.04 19.31
CA ILE A 300 2.60 0.46 18.04
C ILE A 300 2.75 -0.69 17.04
N HIS A 301 2.28 -0.46 15.81
CA HIS A 301 2.67 -1.22 14.62
C HIS A 301 3.63 -0.38 13.80
N LEU A 302 4.92 -0.71 13.84
CA LEU A 302 5.98 0.05 13.19
C LEU A 302 6.44 -0.67 11.92
N LYS A 303 5.99 -0.20 10.75
CA LYS A 303 6.48 -0.64 9.44
C LYS A 303 7.21 0.51 8.76
N ILE A 304 8.52 0.39 8.66
CA ILE A 304 9.36 1.38 7.99
C ILE A 304 9.37 1.03 6.51
N LEU A 305 8.84 1.93 5.70
CA LEU A 305 8.83 1.78 4.25
C LEU A 305 10.19 2.22 3.72
N ASP A 306 11.03 1.26 3.37
CA ASP A 306 12.20 1.54 2.56
C ASP A 306 11.94 1.17 1.12
N LYS A 307 11.97 2.18 0.24
CA LYS A 307 11.85 2.01 -1.21
C LYS A 307 13.21 1.85 -1.88
N ARG A 308 14.32 2.02 -1.15
CA ARG A 308 15.66 1.94 -1.71
C ARG A 308 16.16 0.49 -1.71
N PRO A 309 16.88 0.08 -2.77
CA PRO A 309 17.43 -1.28 -2.87
C PRO A 309 18.48 -1.59 -1.78
N ASP A 310 19.12 -0.55 -1.24
CA ASP A 310 20.23 -0.68 -0.30
C ASP A 310 19.78 -0.73 1.16
N PHE A 311 18.49 -0.53 1.45
CA PHE A 311 17.87 -0.52 2.78
C PHE A 311 18.66 0.30 3.82
N THR A 312 18.18 1.48 4.18
CA THR A 312 18.80 2.32 5.22
C THR A 312 18.47 1.76 6.62
N PRO A 313 19.47 1.57 7.50
CA PRO A 313 19.23 1.11 8.87
C PRO A 313 18.44 2.15 9.68
N CYS A 314 17.61 1.67 10.59
CA CYS A 314 16.68 2.47 11.39
C CYS A 314 17.01 2.50 12.89
N ASP A 315 18.23 2.13 13.27
CA ASP A 315 18.70 2.09 14.67
C ASP A 315 18.42 3.41 15.42
N ASP A 316 18.58 4.56 14.75
CA ASP A 316 18.36 5.90 15.32
C ASP A 316 16.87 6.19 15.61
N VAL A 317 15.96 5.61 14.83
CA VAL A 317 14.50 5.70 15.05
C VAL A 317 14.06 4.78 16.19
N LEU A 318 14.81 3.70 16.44
CA LEU A 318 14.54 2.77 17.53
C LEU A 318 15.05 3.27 18.88
N GLN A 319 16.18 3.97 18.93
CA GLN A 319 16.78 4.43 20.20
C GLN A 319 15.80 5.14 21.16
N PRO A 320 14.91 6.06 20.71
CA PRO A 320 13.98 6.72 21.61
C PRO A 320 12.94 5.79 22.27
N LEU A 321 12.77 4.56 21.77
CA LEU A 321 11.88 3.57 22.37
C LEU A 321 12.37 3.07 23.73
N ILE A 322 13.68 3.15 24.01
CA ILE A 322 14.27 2.67 25.27
C ILE A 322 13.62 3.32 26.49
N CYS A 323 13.28 4.61 26.38
CA CYS A 323 12.64 5.38 27.45
C CYS A 323 11.13 5.52 27.26
N SER A 324 10.54 4.85 26.27
CA SER A 324 9.12 4.93 25.98
C SER A 324 8.34 3.89 26.78
N SER A 325 7.11 4.24 27.16
CA SER A 325 6.14 3.28 27.72
C SER A 325 5.35 2.53 26.63
N SER A 326 5.63 2.83 25.36
CA SER A 326 4.97 2.21 24.21
C SER A 326 5.32 0.73 24.06
N LYS A 327 4.37 -0.07 23.58
CA LYS A 327 4.57 -1.50 23.29
C LYS A 327 4.51 -1.79 21.80
N ILE A 328 5.59 -2.29 21.23
CA ILE A 328 5.62 -2.73 19.83
C ILE A 328 4.93 -4.09 19.72
N LYS A 329 3.85 -4.12 18.94
CA LYS A 329 3.11 -5.35 18.59
C LYS A 329 3.52 -5.87 17.21
N SER A 330 4.00 -5.01 16.32
CA SER A 330 4.53 -5.41 15.02
C SER A 330 5.69 -4.51 14.64
N PHE A 331 6.79 -5.10 14.16
CA PHE A 331 7.94 -4.37 13.64
C PHE A 331 8.33 -4.89 12.25
N GLN A 332 8.62 -3.98 11.33
CA GLN A 332 9.27 -4.28 10.06
C GLN A 332 10.28 -3.17 9.73
N GLY A 333 11.56 -3.52 9.64
CA GLY A 333 12.64 -2.57 9.34
C GLY A 333 14.02 -3.21 9.26
N HIS A 334 15.03 -2.39 8.97
CA HIS A 334 16.43 -2.80 8.87
C HIS A 334 17.21 -2.32 10.09
N ILE A 335 17.91 -3.23 10.78
CA ILE A 335 18.72 -2.93 11.97
C ILE A 335 20.16 -3.34 11.71
N ARG A 336 21.10 -2.42 11.99
CA ARG A 336 22.54 -2.65 11.77
C ARG A 336 23.31 -2.94 13.05
N THR A 337 22.80 -2.53 14.22
CA THR A 337 23.56 -2.61 15.47
C THR A 337 22.86 -3.42 16.56
N GLU A 338 23.65 -3.99 17.48
CA GLU A 338 23.12 -4.65 18.67
C GLU A 338 22.37 -3.67 19.58
N ALA A 339 22.79 -2.40 19.62
CA ALA A 339 22.08 -1.34 20.33
C ALA A 339 20.67 -1.12 19.75
N GLY A 340 20.50 -1.20 18.43
CA GLY A 340 19.20 -1.16 17.77
C GLY A 340 18.32 -2.36 18.13
N ILE A 341 18.90 -3.55 18.22
CA ILE A 341 18.20 -4.77 18.68
C ILE A 341 17.76 -4.64 20.14
N ALA A 342 18.64 -4.14 21.02
CA ALA A 342 18.30 -3.89 22.41
C ALA A 342 17.20 -2.82 22.55
N ALA A 343 17.24 -1.77 21.75
CA ALA A 343 16.19 -0.75 21.70
C ALA A 343 14.85 -1.34 21.28
N LEU A 344 14.81 -2.16 20.22
CA LEU A 344 13.61 -2.88 19.82
C LEU A 344 13.10 -3.82 20.93
N ALA A 345 14.00 -4.59 21.54
CA ALA A 345 13.66 -5.53 22.61
C ALA A 345 13.06 -4.87 23.85
N SER A 346 13.49 -3.64 24.17
CA SER A 346 12.98 -2.88 25.31
C SER A 346 11.48 -2.56 25.20
N ALA A 347 11.01 -2.29 23.98
CA ALA A 347 9.61 -1.94 23.70
C ALA A 347 8.79 -3.10 23.13
N ALA A 348 9.41 -4.21 22.71
CA ALA A 348 8.71 -5.34 22.12
C ALA A 348 7.84 -6.10 23.13
N ALA A 349 6.59 -6.37 22.77
CA ALA A 349 5.69 -7.22 23.54
C ALA A 349 5.98 -8.71 23.28
N ALA A 350 5.72 -9.60 24.25
CA ALA A 350 5.88 -11.05 24.06
C ALA A 350 5.04 -11.61 22.89
N SER A 351 3.97 -10.91 22.50
CA SER A 351 3.13 -11.26 21.35
C SER A 351 3.52 -10.55 20.05
N ALA A 352 4.71 -9.95 19.98
CA ALA A 352 5.11 -9.14 18.85
C ALA A 352 5.41 -9.98 17.60
N SER A 353 5.03 -9.47 16.44
CA SER A 353 5.50 -9.97 15.14
C SER A 353 6.67 -9.11 14.67
N ILE A 354 7.87 -9.68 14.65
CA ILE A 354 9.10 -8.95 14.35
C ILE A 354 9.68 -9.45 13.03
N HIS A 355 9.79 -8.55 12.06
CA HIS A 355 10.49 -8.79 10.80
C HIS A 355 11.68 -7.82 10.72
N ILE A 356 12.88 -8.35 10.87
CA ILE A 356 14.11 -7.57 10.79
C ILE A 356 14.90 -7.97 9.56
N ARG A 357 15.47 -6.98 8.88
CA ARG A 357 16.59 -7.19 7.98
C ARG A 357 17.89 -6.88 8.74
N VAL A 358 18.93 -7.65 8.48
CA VAL A 358 20.29 -7.45 9.03
C VAL A 358 21.31 -7.59 7.89
N GLU A 359 22.28 -6.69 7.81
CA GLU A 359 23.37 -6.75 6.80
C GLU A 359 24.49 -7.70 7.22
N ALA A 360 24.70 -7.85 8.52
CA ALA A 360 25.74 -8.68 9.11
C ALA A 360 25.17 -9.48 10.30
N PRO A 361 25.80 -10.60 10.68
CA PRO A 361 25.44 -11.36 11.87
C PRO A 361 25.42 -10.49 13.12
N LEU A 362 24.24 -10.40 13.76
CA LEU A 362 24.01 -9.65 15.00
C LEU A 362 23.53 -10.58 16.11
N ASN A 363 23.90 -10.27 17.35
CA ASN A 363 23.35 -10.97 18.50
C ASN A 363 21.89 -10.56 18.74
N LEU A 364 20.96 -11.50 18.53
CA LEU A 364 19.53 -11.30 18.73
C LEU A 364 19.00 -11.81 20.07
N SER A 365 19.88 -12.20 21.00
CA SER A 365 19.47 -12.79 22.28
C SER A 365 18.57 -11.87 23.11
N ALA A 366 18.69 -10.55 22.96
CA ALA A 366 17.84 -9.58 23.64
C ALA A 366 16.34 -9.72 23.29
N LEU A 367 16.02 -10.29 22.12
CA LEU A 367 14.63 -10.53 21.70
C LEU A 367 14.03 -11.80 22.31
N HIS A 368 14.79 -12.61 23.06
CA HIS A 368 14.28 -13.85 23.63
C HIS A 368 13.07 -13.58 24.56
N GLY A 369 11.94 -14.25 24.28
CA GLY A 369 10.68 -14.04 25.02
C GLY A 369 9.95 -12.73 24.70
N LYS A 370 10.39 -11.97 23.69
CA LYS A 370 9.82 -10.67 23.29
C LYS A 370 9.15 -10.71 21.92
N TYR A 371 8.76 -11.89 21.44
CA TYR A 371 8.06 -12.06 20.18
C TYR A 371 7.23 -13.35 20.17
N ALA A 372 6.17 -13.35 19.37
CA ALA A 372 5.44 -14.54 18.96
C ALA A 372 5.95 -15.07 17.61
N GLU A 373 6.37 -14.16 16.72
CA GLU A 373 6.94 -14.48 15.41
C GLU A 373 8.19 -13.64 15.16
N LEU A 374 9.27 -14.29 14.78
CA LEU A 374 10.53 -13.64 14.39
C LEU A 374 10.92 -14.08 12.98
N ARG A 375 11.01 -13.12 12.07
CA ARG A 375 11.54 -13.29 10.71
C ARG A 375 12.81 -12.47 10.58
N VAL A 376 13.91 -13.13 10.22
CA VAL A 376 15.22 -12.50 10.00
C VAL A 376 15.59 -12.63 8.55
N CYS A 377 15.81 -11.50 7.89
CA CYS A 377 16.23 -11.41 6.51
C CYS A 377 17.69 -10.96 6.43
N THR A 378 18.54 -11.75 5.79
CA THR A 378 20.00 -11.50 5.69
C THR A 378 20.48 -11.74 4.26
N PRO A 379 21.44 -10.96 3.74
CA PRO A 379 22.17 -11.36 2.54
C PRO A 379 22.99 -12.62 2.81
N VAL A 380 23.37 -13.31 1.73
CA VAL A 380 24.38 -14.37 1.76
C VAL A 380 25.70 -13.81 2.29
N LEU A 381 26.32 -14.54 3.23
CA LEU A 381 27.62 -14.21 3.78
C LEU A 381 28.72 -14.82 2.91
N HIS A 382 29.56 -13.97 2.32
CA HIS A 382 30.69 -14.40 1.48
C HIS A 382 31.99 -14.60 2.26
N THR A 383 32.06 -14.11 3.50
CA THR A 383 33.23 -14.20 4.36
C THR A 383 32.97 -15.08 5.57
N ALA A 384 34.05 -15.61 6.16
CA ALA A 384 33.94 -16.34 7.42
C ALA A 384 33.53 -15.36 8.53
N VAL A 385 32.33 -15.53 9.07
CA VAL A 385 31.81 -14.72 10.17
C VAL A 385 31.61 -15.59 11.41
N ALA A 386 31.76 -14.99 12.59
CA ALA A 386 31.43 -15.63 13.85
C ALA A 386 29.96 -16.08 13.86
N ALA A 387 29.68 -17.19 14.56
CA ALA A 387 28.33 -17.69 14.73
C ALA A 387 27.47 -16.67 15.49
N ALA A 388 26.27 -16.37 14.96
CA ALA A 388 25.29 -15.48 15.57
C ALA A 388 23.95 -16.21 15.65
N PRO A 389 23.81 -17.17 16.59
CA PRO A 389 22.64 -18.03 16.64
C PRO A 389 21.37 -17.24 16.93
N LEU A 390 20.31 -17.49 16.16
CA LEU A 390 19.00 -16.92 16.43
C LEU A 390 18.41 -17.47 17.75
N PRO A 391 17.50 -16.74 18.42
CA PRO A 391 16.83 -17.24 19.61
C PRO A 391 16.04 -18.52 19.30
N ALA A 392 16.14 -19.51 20.20
CA ALA A 392 15.61 -20.85 19.95
C ALA A 392 14.08 -20.96 20.05
N LEU A 393 13.43 -20.12 20.86
CA LEU A 393 11.99 -20.14 21.07
C LEU A 393 11.42 -18.72 21.20
N PRO A 394 10.26 -18.44 20.58
CA PRO A 394 9.62 -19.23 19.52
C PRO A 394 10.53 -19.47 18.30
N LEU A 395 10.27 -20.55 17.53
CA LEU A 395 11.12 -20.92 16.38
C LEU A 395 11.14 -19.79 15.34
N PRO A 396 12.32 -19.32 14.90
CA PRO A 396 12.42 -18.22 13.95
C PRO A 396 12.30 -18.68 12.49
N VAL A 397 11.91 -17.77 11.61
CA VAL A 397 12.04 -17.92 10.15
C VAL A 397 13.29 -17.20 9.69
N LEU A 398 14.14 -17.88 8.93
CA LEU A 398 15.30 -17.28 8.28
C LEU A 398 15.02 -17.06 6.79
N GLN A 399 15.23 -15.85 6.30
CA GLN A 399 15.16 -15.50 4.89
C GLN A 399 16.57 -15.12 4.42
N VAL A 400 17.07 -15.85 3.42
CA VAL A 400 18.40 -15.61 2.82
C VAL A 400 18.19 -14.95 1.47
N LEU A 401 18.70 -13.74 1.30
CA LEU A 401 18.69 -12.98 0.05
C LEU A 401 19.91 -13.36 -0.79
N SER A 402 19.67 -13.98 -1.95
CA SER A 402 20.72 -14.45 -2.87
C SER A 402 20.56 -13.79 -4.24
N PRO A 403 21.15 -12.61 -4.49
CA PRO A 403 20.93 -11.84 -5.72
C PRO A 403 21.64 -12.40 -6.99
N GLY A 404 21.89 -13.71 -7.06
CA GLY A 404 22.36 -14.39 -8.29
C GLY A 404 23.85 -14.71 -8.40
N ALA A 405 24.68 -14.39 -7.40
CA ALA A 405 26.14 -14.66 -7.43
C ALA A 405 26.67 -15.50 -6.26
N GLY A 406 25.81 -15.98 -5.36
CA GLY A 406 26.22 -16.80 -4.22
C GLY A 406 26.18 -18.29 -4.55
N THR A 407 27.22 -19.03 -4.17
CA THR A 407 27.20 -20.50 -4.30
C THR A 407 26.30 -21.11 -3.21
N TRP A 408 25.84 -22.34 -3.43
CA TRP A 408 25.05 -23.06 -2.44
C TRP A 408 25.81 -23.26 -1.11
N GLU A 409 27.15 -23.34 -1.13
CA GLU A 409 27.96 -23.42 0.08
C GLU A 409 27.86 -22.14 0.92
N ASP A 410 27.81 -20.97 0.29
CA ASP A 410 27.69 -19.70 1.00
C ASP A 410 26.29 -19.55 1.62
N VAL A 411 25.25 -20.03 0.94
CA VAL A 411 23.90 -20.15 1.51
C VAL A 411 23.92 -21.09 2.72
N ALA A 412 24.54 -22.26 2.59
CA ALA A 412 24.64 -23.22 3.70
C ALA A 412 25.40 -22.63 4.90
N LYS A 413 26.55 -21.97 4.67
CA LYS A 413 27.31 -21.26 5.70
C LYS A 413 26.45 -20.21 6.39
N THR A 414 25.69 -19.42 5.63
CA THR A 414 24.79 -18.40 6.16
C THR A 414 23.74 -19.03 7.08
N VAL A 415 23.07 -20.10 6.64
CA VAL A 415 22.10 -20.83 7.47
C VAL A 415 22.74 -21.37 8.76
N LEU A 416 23.95 -21.91 8.67
CA LEU A 416 24.67 -22.45 9.83
C LEU A 416 25.08 -21.36 10.82
N VAL A 417 25.53 -20.19 10.35
CA VAL A 417 25.88 -19.03 11.19
C VAL A 417 24.69 -18.57 12.04
N TYR A 418 23.49 -18.58 11.45
CA TYR A 418 22.25 -18.16 12.11
C TYR A 418 21.49 -19.32 12.79
N SER A 419 21.97 -20.56 12.70
CA SER A 419 21.28 -21.71 13.28
C SER A 419 21.00 -21.48 14.77
N PRO A 420 19.72 -21.57 15.21
CA PRO A 420 19.42 -21.62 16.62
C PRO A 420 20.18 -22.77 17.29
N ARG A 421 20.38 -22.67 18.61
CA ARG A 421 21.06 -23.73 19.37
C ARG A 421 20.36 -25.08 19.29
N CYS A 422 19.04 -25.08 19.15
CA CYS A 422 18.24 -26.30 18.94
C CYS A 422 18.28 -26.82 17.49
N LYS A 423 18.93 -26.09 16.56
CA LYS A 423 19.01 -26.38 15.13
C LYS A 423 17.67 -26.50 14.39
N LYS A 424 16.60 -26.00 15.01
CA LYS A 424 15.24 -25.99 14.46
C LYS A 424 14.84 -24.58 14.07
N PHE A 425 14.35 -24.43 12.85
CA PHE A 425 13.71 -23.22 12.35
C PHE A 425 12.20 -23.46 12.20
N LEU A 426 11.42 -22.40 12.23
CA LEU A 426 10.02 -22.47 11.79
C LEU A 426 9.97 -22.69 10.26
N GLY A 427 10.86 -22.00 9.54
CA GLY A 427 11.06 -22.18 8.11
C GLY A 427 12.34 -21.48 7.64
N ILE A 428 12.86 -21.93 6.51
CA ILE A 428 13.99 -21.28 5.83
C ILE A 428 13.54 -20.95 4.41
N GLU A 429 13.71 -19.71 4.00
CA GLU A 429 13.26 -19.21 2.69
C GLU A 429 14.45 -18.59 1.95
N LEU A 430 14.65 -18.98 0.70
CA LEU A 430 15.61 -18.37 -0.22
C LEU A 430 14.85 -17.36 -1.09
N LEU A 431 15.25 -16.10 -1.00
CA LEU A 431 14.68 -14.99 -1.76
C LEU A 431 15.56 -14.70 -2.97
N GLN A 432 14.94 -14.62 -4.15
CA GLN A 432 15.59 -14.39 -5.45
C GLN A 432 16.65 -15.44 -5.80
N SER A 433 16.51 -16.67 -5.29
CA SER A 433 17.47 -17.75 -5.54
C SER A 433 17.66 -18.03 -7.03
N ALA A 434 18.91 -18.03 -7.46
CA ALA A 434 19.35 -18.50 -8.77
C ALA A 434 20.03 -19.87 -8.72
N LEU A 435 19.92 -20.58 -7.57
CA LEU A 435 20.48 -21.92 -7.44
C LEU A 435 19.82 -22.89 -8.42
N SER A 436 20.63 -23.71 -9.07
CA SER A 436 20.18 -24.85 -9.86
C SER A 436 19.60 -25.96 -8.97
N GLU A 437 18.85 -26.90 -9.56
CA GLU A 437 18.26 -28.03 -8.81
C GLU A 437 19.33 -28.89 -8.12
N GLU A 438 20.50 -29.07 -8.75
CA GLU A 438 21.61 -29.82 -8.17
C GLU A 438 22.25 -29.09 -6.98
N GLU A 439 22.42 -27.78 -7.09
CA GLU A 439 22.90 -26.94 -5.99
C GLU A 439 21.91 -26.90 -4.81
N GLU A 440 20.60 -26.84 -5.10
CA GLU A 440 19.57 -26.99 -4.08
C GLU A 440 19.65 -28.37 -3.40
N ARG A 441 19.91 -29.44 -4.14
CA ARG A 441 20.08 -30.80 -3.60
C ARG A 441 21.30 -30.89 -2.67
N LEU A 442 22.44 -30.36 -3.10
CA LEU A 442 23.67 -30.31 -2.29
C LEU A 442 23.48 -29.49 -1.01
N LEU A 443 22.79 -28.35 -1.11
CA LEU A 443 22.41 -27.52 0.04
C LEU A 443 21.55 -28.31 1.04
N LEU A 444 20.51 -28.98 0.57
CA LEU A 444 19.63 -29.78 1.43
C LEU A 444 20.40 -30.93 2.11
N MET A 445 21.26 -31.64 1.38
CA MET A 445 22.09 -32.70 1.94
C MET A 445 22.98 -32.18 3.07
N LEU A 446 23.74 -31.11 2.80
CA LEU A 446 24.65 -30.54 3.79
C LEU A 446 23.90 -30.04 5.04
N LEU A 447 22.79 -29.33 4.87
CA LEU A 447 21.99 -28.86 6.01
C LEU A 447 21.38 -30.02 6.81
N HIS A 448 20.94 -31.08 6.12
CA HIS A 448 20.42 -32.28 6.75
C HIS A 448 21.49 -33.01 7.58
N GLU A 449 22.70 -33.22 7.02
CA GLU A 449 23.86 -33.80 7.71
C GLU A 449 24.27 -32.99 8.95
N ARG A 450 24.15 -31.66 8.88
CA ARG A 450 24.41 -30.77 10.02
C ARG A 450 23.29 -30.76 11.07
N ASN A 451 22.27 -31.58 10.88
CA ASN A 451 21.08 -31.70 11.73
C ASN A 451 20.25 -30.40 11.81
N ILE A 452 20.23 -29.62 10.73
CA ILE A 452 19.28 -28.50 10.62
C ILE A 452 17.91 -29.08 10.23
N ARG A 453 16.86 -28.58 10.89
CA ARG A 453 15.47 -29.00 10.68
C ARG A 453 14.53 -27.80 10.60
N THR A 454 13.43 -27.97 9.87
CA THR A 454 12.28 -27.05 9.85
C THR A 454 11.08 -27.68 10.55
N ASN A 455 10.03 -26.91 10.84
CA ASN A 455 8.83 -27.41 11.51
C ASN A 455 7.87 -28.20 10.57
N ASP A 456 8.27 -28.42 9.32
CA ASP A 456 7.52 -29.18 8.32
C ASP A 456 7.65 -30.70 8.54
N ALA A 457 6.64 -31.43 8.09
CA ALA A 457 6.63 -32.89 8.07
C ALA A 457 6.92 -33.45 6.66
N GLY A 458 7.39 -34.70 6.60
CA GLY A 458 7.60 -35.47 5.37
C GLY A 458 9.06 -35.50 4.90
N ALA A 459 9.28 -35.47 3.59
CA ALA A 459 10.61 -35.54 2.99
C ALA A 459 11.31 -34.18 2.88
N THR A 460 12.63 -34.19 3.09
CA THR A 460 13.49 -33.02 2.86
C THR A 460 13.48 -32.63 1.37
N ARG A 461 13.08 -31.39 1.05
CA ARG A 461 12.96 -30.89 -0.34
C ARG A 461 12.91 -29.37 -0.41
N THR A 462 13.12 -28.82 -1.60
CA THR A 462 12.80 -27.43 -1.92
C THR A 462 11.41 -27.34 -2.53
N GLU A 463 10.69 -26.26 -2.26
CA GLU A 463 9.40 -25.98 -2.90
C GLU A 463 9.26 -24.52 -3.32
N PRO A 464 8.55 -24.24 -4.42
CA PRO A 464 8.17 -22.86 -4.76
C PRO A 464 7.29 -22.26 -3.65
N HIS A 465 7.60 -21.03 -3.22
CA HIS A 465 6.82 -20.30 -2.22
C HIS A 465 6.45 -18.88 -2.69
N GLY A 466 5.75 -18.81 -3.83
CA GLY A 466 5.44 -17.56 -4.53
C GLY A 466 6.51 -17.16 -5.56
N ALA A 467 6.33 -15.99 -6.18
CA ALA A 467 7.26 -15.49 -7.19
C ALA A 467 8.65 -15.20 -6.59
N HIS A 468 9.69 -15.80 -7.17
CA HIS A 468 11.10 -15.64 -6.76
C HIS A 468 11.42 -16.04 -5.31
N LYS A 469 10.67 -16.98 -4.73
CA LYS A 469 10.96 -17.53 -3.40
C LYS A 469 10.95 -19.04 -3.44
N ARG A 470 11.95 -19.64 -2.78
CA ARG A 470 12.02 -21.08 -2.53
C ARG A 470 11.97 -21.31 -1.02
N ARG A 471 11.13 -22.23 -0.56
CA ARG A 471 11.15 -22.67 0.84
C ARG A 471 11.92 -23.98 0.93
N LEU A 472 12.86 -24.04 1.88
CA LEU A 472 13.57 -25.28 2.20
C LEU A 472 12.76 -26.01 3.27
N ARG A 473 12.32 -27.23 2.99
CA ARG A 473 11.76 -28.15 3.98
C ARG A 473 12.86 -29.12 4.38
N LEU A 474 13.36 -29.03 5.60
CA LEU A 474 14.38 -29.92 6.17
C LEU A 474 13.71 -30.78 7.23
N CYS A 475 13.29 -31.98 6.84
CA CYS A 475 12.55 -32.89 7.71
C CYS A 475 13.47 -34.00 8.24
N GLU A 476 12.92 -34.95 9.00
CA GLU A 476 13.70 -36.10 9.50
C GLU A 476 14.12 -37.06 8.40
N ASP A 477 13.33 -37.18 7.33
CA ASP A 477 13.70 -38.00 6.18
C ASP A 477 14.74 -37.26 5.32
N PRO A 478 15.82 -37.94 4.89
CA PRO A 478 16.83 -37.35 4.03
C PRO A 478 16.24 -36.91 2.67
N PRO A 479 16.89 -36.00 1.94
CA PRO A 479 16.46 -35.62 0.61
C PRO A 479 16.43 -36.86 -0.30
N ALA A 480 15.39 -36.99 -1.12
CA ALA A 480 15.27 -38.10 -2.06
C ALA A 480 16.51 -38.16 -2.95
N THR A 481 17.27 -39.25 -2.85
CA THR A 481 18.34 -39.55 -3.80
C THR A 481 17.69 -39.98 -5.11
N PHE A 482 17.77 -39.16 -6.16
CA PHE A 482 17.55 -39.69 -7.51
C PHE A 482 18.64 -40.72 -7.77
N SER A 483 18.26 -42.00 -7.84
CA SER A 483 19.09 -42.99 -8.53
C SER A 483 18.99 -42.69 -10.02
N PRO A 484 20.12 -42.54 -10.74
CA PRO A 484 20.14 -42.19 -12.16
C PRO A 484 19.45 -43.23 -13.04
#